data_AF-A0A955MIK0-F1
#
_entry.id   AF-A0A955MIK0-F1
#
_cell.length_a   1.000
_cell.length_b   1.000
_cell.length_c   1.000
_cell.angle_alpha   90.00
_cell.angle_beta   90.00
_cell.angle_gamma   90.00
#
_symmetry.space_group_name_H-M   'P 1'
#
loop_
_entity.id
_entity.type
_entity.pdbx_description
1 polymer ?
#
loop_
_entity_poly.entity_id
_entity_poly.type
_entity_poly.pdbx_seq_one_letter_code
_entity_poly.pdbx_strand_id
1 'polypeptide(L)'
;MLFLGYLMCVTSSFAQLNENLNVLPEEVYIGYQPAYKFVEIVEYNVLSTRDNDAKISNDVQEITNMVQKANYCDKRYGFNYFESIEEELTIDRGFVEIRCVLLTEHGNLYDAIKDIFGKVLDRDVEVTISDESIGLHYFGDGVNVGGNNNAYTKKGTDQHVIFWKRDVPQLDAILNIRLKNKKEIVGGFTKNIVGSEFSQRKSNSFLSQGQPLLDFFQNDADIYRLRHIKYYGELIEEYYSKVGKYPFEGDEDVPIYSFVANDMQKKFTEKGAPYPHKRYEFKRFISTLEEGLGREIKEYYDPQLSPVNTPNFYIYKIYDNTYYFAVHISKHYGFATKIAEHYYKVEITNRPVEGQRAFGLYELISNKNYQEVINSKPVKQGFFEDRANQFLYHTKGK
;
A
#
# COMPACT_ATOMS: atom_id res chain seq x y z
N MET A 1 -0.86 -44.69 -46.99
CA MET A 1 -0.54 -43.26 -47.13
C MET A 1 -0.21 -42.75 -45.73
N LEU A 2 1.05 -42.43 -45.48
CA LEU A 2 1.62 -42.10 -44.17
C LEU A 2 1.18 -40.71 -43.70
N PHE A 3 0.58 -40.62 -42.52
CA PHE A 3 0.48 -39.37 -41.75
C PHE A 3 1.72 -39.26 -40.85
N LEU A 4 2.67 -38.44 -41.27
CA LEU A 4 3.79 -37.99 -40.44
C LEU A 4 3.29 -36.87 -39.53
N GLY A 5 2.80 -37.24 -38.35
CA GLY A 5 2.57 -36.31 -37.24
C GLY A 5 3.89 -36.08 -36.51
N TYR A 6 4.58 -34.99 -36.84
CA TYR A 6 5.68 -34.47 -36.02
C TYR A 6 5.11 -34.00 -34.68
N LEU A 7 5.17 -34.85 -33.66
CA LEU A 7 5.06 -34.45 -32.27
C LEU A 7 6.39 -33.77 -31.91
N MET A 8 6.52 -32.47 -32.22
CA MET A 8 7.57 -31.66 -31.60
C MET A 8 7.24 -31.58 -30.12
N CYS A 9 7.98 -32.33 -29.31
CA CYS A 9 8.05 -32.13 -27.88
C CYS A 9 8.70 -30.77 -27.67
N VAL A 10 7.88 -29.70 -27.61
CA VAL A 10 8.35 -28.39 -27.21
C VAL A 10 8.73 -28.50 -25.74
N THR A 11 10.00 -28.76 -25.46
CA THR A 11 10.56 -28.49 -24.14
C THR A 11 10.54 -26.98 -23.98
N SER A 12 9.42 -26.41 -23.55
CA SER A 12 9.32 -25.01 -23.15
C SER A 12 10.10 -24.88 -21.84
N SER A 13 11.43 -24.86 -21.95
CA SER A 13 12.31 -24.61 -20.83
C SER A 13 12.03 -23.21 -20.34
N PHE A 14 11.80 -23.08 -19.03
CA PHE A 14 11.79 -21.84 -18.25
C PHE A 14 13.10 -21.02 -18.34
N ALA A 15 13.97 -21.37 -19.31
CA ALA A 15 15.31 -20.87 -19.53
C ALA A 15 15.36 -19.52 -20.27
N GLN A 16 14.21 -18.86 -20.48
CA GLN A 16 14.13 -17.56 -21.15
C GLN A 16 13.85 -16.38 -20.21
N LEU A 17 13.82 -16.59 -18.90
CA LEU A 17 13.86 -15.52 -17.91
C LEU A 17 15.16 -14.72 -18.07
N ASN A 18 15.11 -13.72 -18.96
CA ASN A 18 16.10 -12.69 -19.23
C ASN A 18 17.52 -13.27 -19.42
N GLU A 19 17.97 -13.44 -20.68
CA GLU A 19 19.31 -13.97 -21.06
C GLU A 19 20.50 -13.34 -20.31
N ASN A 20 20.27 -12.22 -19.63
CA ASN A 20 21.25 -11.44 -18.91
C ASN A 20 21.64 -12.01 -17.54
N LEU A 21 20.78 -12.76 -16.83
CA LEU A 21 21.10 -13.27 -15.49
C LEU A 21 21.11 -14.79 -15.43
N ASN A 22 22.26 -15.36 -15.06
CA ASN A 22 22.44 -16.82 -14.94
C ASN A 22 22.09 -17.33 -13.53
N VAL A 23 21.15 -16.64 -12.89
CA VAL A 23 20.62 -16.98 -11.57
C VAL A 23 19.10 -17.06 -11.63
N LEU A 24 18.55 -18.06 -10.95
CA LEU A 24 17.12 -18.32 -10.91
C LEU A 24 16.69 -18.69 -9.49
N PRO A 25 15.55 -18.18 -9.01
CA PRO A 25 14.95 -18.63 -7.76
C PRO A 25 14.30 -20.00 -7.90
N GLU A 26 14.26 -20.77 -6.82
CA GLU A 26 13.40 -21.97 -6.75
C GLU A 26 11.95 -21.62 -6.48
N GLU A 27 11.73 -20.55 -5.72
CA GLU A 27 10.40 -20.07 -5.39
C GLU A 27 10.31 -18.55 -5.53
N VAL A 28 9.22 -18.07 -6.09
CA VAL A 28 8.90 -16.63 -6.14
C VAL A 28 7.56 -16.40 -5.49
N TYR A 29 7.53 -15.60 -4.44
CA TYR A 29 6.30 -15.07 -3.88
C TYR A 29 5.97 -13.72 -4.54
N ILE A 30 4.70 -13.52 -4.87
CA ILE A 30 4.15 -12.24 -5.33
C ILE A 30 2.96 -11.91 -4.43
N GLY A 31 3.01 -10.77 -3.76
CA GLY A 31 1.89 -10.21 -3.00
C GLY A 31 1.51 -8.84 -3.54
N TYR A 32 0.44 -8.75 -4.32
CA TYR A 32 -0.05 -7.48 -4.85
C TYR A 32 -1.23 -6.96 -4.03
N GLN A 33 -1.15 -5.73 -3.52
CA GLN A 33 -2.22 -5.07 -2.77
C GLN A 33 -2.83 -3.93 -3.61
N PRO A 34 -3.95 -4.17 -4.32
CA PRO A 34 -4.55 -3.19 -5.23
C PRO A 34 -4.89 -1.85 -4.54
N ALA A 35 -5.39 -1.91 -3.30
CA ALA A 35 -5.78 -0.74 -2.53
C ALA A 35 -4.61 0.20 -2.23
N TYR A 36 -3.38 -0.31 -2.20
CA TYR A 36 -2.17 0.46 -1.95
C TYR A 36 -1.33 0.63 -3.21
N LYS A 37 -1.78 0.11 -4.37
CA LYS A 37 -1.03 0.06 -5.64
C LYS A 37 0.41 -0.46 -5.43
N PHE A 38 0.49 -1.52 -4.66
CA PHE A 38 1.73 -2.02 -4.06
C PHE A 38 1.96 -3.47 -4.45
N VAL A 39 3.19 -3.84 -4.79
CA VAL A 39 3.59 -5.25 -4.98
C VAL A 39 4.85 -5.56 -4.20
N GLU A 40 4.83 -6.70 -3.52
CA GLU A 40 6.00 -7.35 -2.96
C GLU A 40 6.35 -8.58 -3.81
N ILE A 41 7.61 -8.69 -4.19
CA ILE A 41 8.15 -9.87 -4.86
C ILE A 41 9.30 -10.39 -4.02
N VAL A 42 9.26 -11.66 -3.65
CA VAL A 42 10.34 -12.30 -2.91
C VAL A 42 10.82 -13.52 -3.68
N GLU A 43 12.09 -13.48 -4.09
CA GLU A 43 12.80 -14.59 -4.69
C GLU A 43 13.50 -15.39 -3.58
N TYR A 44 13.07 -16.63 -3.38
CA TYR A 44 13.65 -17.56 -2.42
C TYR A 44 14.58 -18.56 -3.10
N ASN A 45 15.63 -18.93 -2.38
CA ASN A 45 16.64 -19.89 -2.81
C ASN A 45 17.18 -19.54 -4.20
N VAL A 46 17.80 -18.37 -4.33
CA VAL A 46 18.43 -17.98 -5.59
C VAL A 46 19.63 -18.89 -5.87
N LEU A 47 19.65 -19.53 -7.04
CA LEU A 47 20.65 -20.51 -7.46
C LEU A 47 21.26 -20.12 -8.80
N SER A 48 22.49 -20.54 -9.09
CA SER A 48 23.11 -20.35 -10.40
C SER A 48 22.86 -21.55 -11.30
N THR A 49 22.62 -21.27 -12.59
CA THR A 49 22.61 -22.28 -13.65
C THR A 49 24.00 -22.60 -14.18
N ARG A 50 25.03 -21.88 -13.72
CA ARG A 50 26.43 -22.11 -14.10
C ARG A 50 27.08 -23.15 -13.21
N ASP A 51 28.05 -23.85 -13.77
CA ASP A 51 28.85 -24.87 -13.10
C ASP A 51 30.26 -24.38 -12.72
N ASN A 52 30.66 -23.19 -13.16
CA ASN A 52 31.98 -22.61 -12.97
C ASN A 52 31.98 -21.56 -11.85
N ASP A 53 32.80 -21.77 -10.81
CA ASP A 53 32.81 -20.93 -9.61
C ASP A 53 33.20 -19.47 -9.87
N ALA A 54 34.10 -19.21 -10.82
CA ALA A 54 34.48 -17.83 -11.18
C ALA A 54 33.31 -17.09 -11.86
N LYS A 55 32.56 -17.78 -12.71
CA LYS A 55 31.36 -17.21 -13.33
C LYS A 55 30.23 -16.99 -12.32
N ILE A 56 30.07 -17.89 -11.36
CA ILE A 56 29.12 -17.73 -10.24
C ILE A 56 29.48 -16.51 -9.41
N SER A 57 30.76 -16.33 -9.08
CA SER A 57 31.24 -15.16 -8.32
C SER A 57 30.94 -13.84 -9.05
N ASN A 58 31.02 -13.83 -10.38
CA ASN A 58 30.66 -12.65 -11.16
C ASN A 58 29.16 -12.35 -11.08
N ASP A 59 28.30 -13.37 -11.20
CA ASP A 59 26.84 -13.20 -11.12
C ASP A 59 26.44 -12.68 -9.72
N VAL A 60 27.05 -13.22 -8.66
CA VAL A 60 26.86 -12.75 -7.27
C VAL A 60 27.23 -11.28 -7.11
N GLN A 61 28.36 -10.86 -7.66
CA GLN A 61 28.80 -9.46 -7.60
C GLN A 61 27.87 -8.54 -8.41
N GLU A 62 27.38 -9.02 -9.55
CA GLU A 62 26.44 -8.29 -10.38
C GLU A 62 25.10 -8.06 -9.65
N ILE A 63 24.51 -9.10 -9.07
CA ILE A 63 23.28 -9.01 -8.26
C ILE A 63 23.50 -8.06 -7.08
N THR A 64 24.62 -8.20 -6.38
CA THR A 64 24.99 -7.31 -5.26
C THR A 64 24.99 -5.85 -5.71
N ASN A 65 25.62 -5.55 -6.85
CA ASN A 65 25.68 -4.21 -7.40
C ASN A 65 24.31 -3.69 -7.82
N MET A 66 23.44 -4.57 -8.35
CA MET A 66 22.10 -4.20 -8.76
C MET A 66 21.23 -3.82 -7.55
N VAL A 67 21.19 -4.69 -6.53
CA VAL A 67 20.43 -4.45 -5.30
C VAL A 67 20.92 -3.18 -4.59
N GLN A 68 22.24 -2.95 -4.51
CA GLN A 68 22.80 -1.72 -3.94
C GLN A 68 22.33 -0.44 -4.65
N LYS A 69 22.08 -0.54 -5.96
CA LYS A 69 21.60 0.55 -6.80
C LYS A 69 20.08 0.62 -6.91
N ALA A 70 19.35 -0.27 -6.22
CA ALA A 70 17.90 -0.40 -6.30
C ALA A 70 17.40 -0.53 -7.75
N ASN A 71 18.09 -1.33 -8.57
CA ASN A 71 17.72 -1.57 -9.97
C ASN A 71 17.70 -3.05 -10.36
N TYR A 72 17.74 -3.95 -9.36
CA TYR A 72 17.64 -5.38 -9.59
C TYR A 72 16.31 -5.72 -10.24
N CYS A 73 15.18 -5.25 -9.73
CA CYS A 73 13.88 -5.62 -10.27
C CYS A 73 13.63 -5.04 -11.67
N ASP A 74 14.10 -3.83 -11.94
CA ASP A 74 14.05 -3.23 -13.29
C ASP A 74 14.86 -4.06 -14.29
N LYS A 75 16.04 -4.53 -13.88
CA LYS A 75 16.90 -5.37 -14.73
C LYS A 75 16.37 -6.79 -14.86
N ARG A 76 15.81 -7.34 -13.80
CA ARG A 76 15.31 -8.72 -13.73
C ARG A 76 14.03 -8.90 -14.53
N TYR A 77 13.05 -8.05 -14.30
CA TYR A 77 11.69 -8.19 -14.83
C TYR A 77 11.32 -7.14 -15.87
N GLY A 78 11.84 -5.92 -15.76
CA GLY A 78 11.51 -4.82 -16.69
C GLY A 78 10.02 -4.53 -16.73
N PHE A 79 9.43 -4.28 -15.55
CA PHE A 79 8.03 -3.89 -15.41
C PHE A 79 7.76 -2.56 -16.14
N ASN A 80 6.59 -2.46 -16.75
CA ASN A 80 6.17 -1.25 -17.46
C ASN A 80 5.47 -0.25 -16.54
N TYR A 81 4.82 -0.74 -15.48
CA TYR A 81 3.96 0.08 -14.64
C TYR A 81 4.46 0.20 -13.20
N PHE A 82 5.55 -0.46 -12.85
CA PHE A 82 6.04 -0.51 -11.48
C PHE A 82 7.43 0.07 -11.39
N GLU A 83 7.66 0.84 -10.32
CA GLU A 83 8.96 1.35 -9.95
C GLU A 83 9.40 0.70 -8.65
N SER A 84 10.65 0.25 -8.61
CA SER A 84 11.28 -0.27 -7.40
C SER A 84 11.46 0.83 -6.38
N ILE A 85 11.07 0.54 -5.13
CA ILE A 85 11.20 1.49 -4.01
C ILE A 85 12.08 0.95 -2.90
N GLU A 86 12.15 -0.37 -2.75
CA GLU A 86 13.08 -1.03 -1.85
C GLU A 86 13.52 -2.36 -2.48
N GLU A 87 14.82 -2.61 -2.42
CA GLU A 87 15.42 -3.89 -2.80
C GLU A 87 16.37 -4.32 -1.69
N GLU A 88 16.21 -5.56 -1.26
CA GLU A 88 16.99 -6.16 -0.20
C GLU A 88 17.47 -7.54 -0.62
N LEU A 89 18.71 -7.83 -0.28
CA LEU A 89 19.29 -9.15 -0.38
C LEU A 89 19.66 -9.62 1.03
N THR A 90 19.05 -10.71 1.46
CA THR A 90 19.26 -11.30 2.77
C THR A 90 19.82 -12.70 2.64
N ILE A 91 20.77 -13.01 3.51
CA ILE A 91 21.29 -14.36 3.70
C ILE A 91 20.72 -14.88 5.01
N ASP A 92 19.80 -15.84 4.96
CA ASP A 92 19.24 -16.46 6.16
C ASP A 92 19.37 -17.97 6.10
N ARG A 93 19.95 -18.58 7.15
CA ARG A 93 20.09 -20.04 7.34
C ARG A 93 20.65 -20.80 6.11
N GLY A 94 21.53 -20.18 5.34
CA GLY A 94 22.12 -20.79 4.14
C GLY A 94 21.33 -20.58 2.85
N PHE A 95 20.26 -19.78 2.89
CA PHE A 95 19.47 -19.40 1.73
C PHE A 95 19.73 -17.93 1.36
N VAL A 96 19.62 -17.66 0.06
CA VAL A 96 19.65 -16.30 -0.49
C VAL A 96 18.22 -15.92 -0.82
N GLU A 97 17.79 -14.81 -0.23
CA GLU A 97 16.51 -14.16 -0.49
C GLU A 97 16.78 -12.81 -1.17
N ILE A 98 16.06 -12.52 -2.25
CA ILE A 98 16.00 -11.18 -2.83
C ILE A 98 14.57 -10.69 -2.75
N ARG A 99 14.37 -9.60 -2.02
CA ARG A 99 13.07 -8.97 -1.82
C ARG A 99 13.04 -7.66 -2.61
N CYS A 100 12.08 -7.57 -3.52
CA CYS A 100 11.73 -6.34 -4.20
C CYS A 100 10.38 -5.83 -3.73
N VAL A 101 10.30 -4.52 -3.66
CA VAL A 101 9.15 -3.79 -3.19
C VAL A 101 8.89 -2.70 -4.21
N LEU A 102 7.75 -2.77 -4.89
CA LEU A 102 7.44 -1.89 -6.01
C LEU A 102 6.12 -1.14 -5.81
N LEU A 103 6.03 0.05 -6.38
CA LEU A 103 4.80 0.85 -6.44
C LEU A 103 4.40 1.12 -7.88
N THR A 104 3.10 1.28 -8.10
CA THR A 104 2.57 1.76 -9.36
C THR A 104 1.69 2.99 -9.16
N GLU A 105 1.79 3.96 -10.06
CA GLU A 105 0.80 5.03 -10.17
C GLU A 105 -0.37 4.62 -11.09
N HIS A 106 -0.21 3.52 -11.84
CA HIS A 106 -1.20 3.05 -12.80
C HIS A 106 -2.55 2.76 -12.14
N GLY A 107 -3.61 3.38 -12.66
CA GLY A 107 -4.96 3.23 -12.13
C GLY A 107 -5.67 1.96 -12.59
N ASN A 108 -5.26 1.37 -13.72
CA ASN A 108 -5.88 0.16 -14.26
C ASN A 108 -5.32 -1.09 -13.58
N LEU A 109 -6.18 -1.76 -12.81
CA LEU A 109 -5.90 -3.01 -12.14
C LEU A 109 -5.53 -4.14 -13.12
N TYR A 110 -6.21 -4.21 -14.27
CA TYR A 110 -5.97 -5.25 -15.28
C TYR A 110 -4.53 -5.18 -15.81
N ASP A 111 -4.09 -3.99 -16.22
CA ASP A 111 -2.76 -3.79 -16.80
C ASP A 111 -1.67 -4.03 -15.76
N ALA A 112 -1.90 -3.60 -14.50
CA ALA A 112 -0.97 -3.82 -13.40
C ALA A 112 -0.76 -5.31 -13.09
N ILE A 113 -1.83 -6.09 -12.97
CA ILE A 113 -1.75 -7.54 -12.75
C ILE A 113 -1.08 -8.22 -13.95
N LYS A 114 -1.49 -7.85 -15.17
CA LYS A 114 -0.92 -8.43 -16.39
C LYS A 114 0.58 -8.19 -16.49
N ASP A 115 1.04 -6.99 -16.15
CA ASP A 115 2.46 -6.65 -16.17
C ASP A 115 3.24 -7.41 -15.09
N ILE A 116 2.78 -7.41 -13.83
CA ILE A 116 3.47 -8.15 -12.77
C ILE A 116 3.59 -9.63 -13.12
N PHE A 117 2.44 -10.28 -13.32
CA PHE A 117 2.41 -11.73 -13.47
C PHE A 117 2.98 -12.17 -14.81
N GLY A 118 2.77 -11.42 -15.89
CA GLY A 118 3.34 -11.74 -17.20
C GLY A 118 4.86 -11.68 -17.20
N LYS A 119 5.44 -10.66 -16.55
CA LYS A 119 6.90 -10.50 -16.46
C LYS A 119 7.54 -11.51 -15.51
N VAL A 120 6.93 -11.79 -14.36
CA VAL A 120 7.50 -12.77 -13.40
C VAL A 120 7.35 -14.21 -13.92
N LEU A 121 6.22 -14.55 -14.54
CA LEU A 121 6.03 -15.87 -15.16
C LEU A 121 6.80 -16.03 -16.47
N ASP A 122 7.25 -14.92 -17.06
CA ASP A 122 7.85 -14.84 -18.40
C ASP A 122 6.94 -15.45 -19.49
N ARG A 123 5.66 -15.07 -19.44
CA ARG A 123 4.61 -15.63 -20.30
C ARG A 123 3.51 -14.63 -20.58
N ASP A 124 2.80 -14.87 -21.67
CA ASP A 124 1.52 -14.23 -21.89
C ASP A 124 0.51 -14.69 -20.83
N VAL A 125 -0.07 -13.71 -20.15
CA VAL A 125 -1.14 -13.91 -19.19
C VAL A 125 -2.39 -13.16 -19.63
N GLU A 126 -3.54 -13.79 -19.39
CA GLU A 126 -4.85 -13.19 -19.54
C GLU A 126 -5.45 -12.96 -18.16
N VAL A 127 -5.93 -11.73 -17.93
CA VAL A 127 -6.54 -11.34 -16.65
C VAL A 127 -8.05 -11.19 -16.86
N THR A 128 -8.85 -11.82 -16.01
CA THR A 128 -10.30 -11.64 -15.99
C THR A 128 -10.69 -10.95 -14.70
N ILE A 129 -11.53 -9.92 -14.77
CA ILE A 129 -12.06 -9.22 -13.59
C ILE A 129 -13.58 -9.25 -13.69
N SER A 130 -14.22 -9.92 -12.73
CA SER A 130 -15.67 -9.98 -12.58
C SER A 130 -16.09 -9.28 -11.28
N ASP A 131 -17.39 -9.27 -10.99
CA ASP A 131 -17.91 -8.73 -9.71
C ASP A 131 -17.50 -9.56 -8.49
N GLU A 132 -17.19 -10.84 -8.69
CA GLU A 132 -16.90 -11.77 -7.60
C GLU A 132 -15.40 -12.10 -7.50
N SER A 133 -14.67 -12.05 -8.62
CA SER A 133 -13.32 -12.61 -8.68
C SER A 133 -12.39 -11.88 -9.64
N ILE A 134 -11.11 -12.07 -9.39
CA ILE A 134 -10.02 -11.77 -10.32
C ILE A 134 -9.40 -13.12 -10.72
N GLY A 135 -9.35 -13.41 -12.01
CA GLY A 135 -8.74 -14.61 -12.58
C GLY A 135 -7.46 -14.26 -13.33
N LEU A 136 -6.40 -15.04 -13.14
CA LEU A 136 -5.17 -15.01 -13.94
C LEU A 136 -5.05 -16.33 -14.68
N HIS A 137 -5.04 -16.27 -16.00
CA HIS A 137 -4.92 -17.41 -16.89
C HIS A 137 -3.57 -17.38 -17.59
N TYR A 138 -2.85 -18.50 -17.59
CA TYR A 138 -1.60 -18.64 -18.31
C TYR A 138 -1.43 -20.06 -18.85
N PHE A 139 -0.61 -20.22 -19.87
CA PHE A 139 -0.41 -21.50 -20.56
C PHE A 139 1.00 -22.08 -20.32
N GLY A 140 1.10 -23.41 -20.41
CA GLY A 140 2.37 -24.15 -20.42
C GLY A 140 2.81 -24.74 -19.07
N ASP A 141 3.80 -25.64 -19.15
CA ASP A 141 4.30 -26.43 -18.02
C ASP A 141 5.47 -25.79 -17.25
N GLY A 142 5.86 -26.38 -16.13
CA GLY A 142 7.13 -26.07 -15.45
C GLY A 142 7.05 -25.07 -14.29
N VAL A 143 5.92 -24.38 -14.14
CA VAL A 143 5.62 -23.53 -12.97
C VAL A 143 4.42 -24.09 -12.24
N ASN A 144 4.63 -24.49 -11.01
CA ASN A 144 3.52 -24.81 -10.11
C ASN A 144 3.17 -23.54 -9.35
N VAL A 145 1.97 -23.02 -9.61
CA VAL A 145 1.49 -21.86 -8.88
C VAL A 145 0.53 -22.31 -7.80
N GLY A 146 0.93 -22.04 -6.57
CA GLY A 146 0.05 -22.05 -5.41
C GLY A 146 -0.45 -20.63 -5.16
N GLY A 147 -1.56 -20.53 -4.45
CA GLY A 147 -1.90 -19.29 -3.77
C GLY A 147 -2.11 -19.57 -2.30
N ASN A 148 -2.10 -18.51 -1.50
CA ASN A 148 -2.40 -18.63 -0.07
C ASN A 148 -3.91 -18.88 0.14
N ASN A 149 -4.39 -18.91 1.37
CA ASN A 149 -5.79 -19.24 1.75
C ASN A 149 -6.91 -18.47 1.00
N ASN A 150 -6.58 -17.37 0.31
CA ASN A 150 -7.53 -16.52 -0.41
C ASN A 150 -7.59 -16.77 -1.92
N ALA A 151 -6.78 -17.72 -2.42
CA ALA A 151 -6.67 -18.02 -3.84
C ALA A 151 -7.08 -19.47 -4.13
N TYR A 152 -7.82 -19.66 -5.21
CA TYR A 152 -8.14 -20.98 -5.74
C TYR A 152 -7.36 -21.21 -7.02
N THR A 153 -6.64 -22.33 -7.12
CA THR A 153 -5.88 -22.69 -8.32
C THR A 153 -6.53 -23.88 -9.03
N LYS A 154 -6.61 -23.79 -10.36
CA LYS A 154 -7.09 -24.86 -11.23
C LYS A 154 -6.05 -25.15 -12.30
N LYS A 155 -5.63 -26.40 -12.39
CA LYS A 155 -4.70 -26.89 -13.41
C LYS A 155 -5.46 -27.74 -14.44
N GLY A 156 -5.52 -27.26 -15.67
CA GLY A 156 -5.92 -28.02 -16.86
C GLY A 156 -4.72 -28.71 -17.52
N THR A 157 -4.94 -29.31 -18.69
CA THR A 157 -3.88 -29.97 -19.47
C THR A 157 -2.80 -28.99 -19.91
N ASP A 158 -3.20 -27.83 -20.45
CA ASP A 158 -2.26 -26.82 -20.98
C ASP A 158 -2.45 -25.42 -20.37
N GLN A 159 -3.49 -25.26 -19.55
CA GLN A 159 -3.87 -23.99 -18.96
C GLN A 159 -3.86 -24.08 -17.44
N HIS A 160 -3.30 -23.06 -16.81
CA HIS A 160 -3.35 -22.85 -15.38
C HIS A 160 -4.14 -21.59 -15.07
N VAL A 161 -4.93 -21.65 -14.01
CA VAL A 161 -5.74 -20.52 -13.58
C VAL A 161 -5.61 -20.31 -12.08
N ILE A 162 -5.43 -19.04 -11.69
CA ILE A 162 -5.47 -18.58 -10.29
C ILE A 162 -6.66 -17.65 -10.15
N PHE A 163 -7.48 -17.86 -9.13
CA PHE A 163 -8.62 -17.01 -8.82
C PHE A 163 -8.47 -16.44 -7.41
N TRP A 164 -8.67 -15.13 -7.28
CA TRP A 164 -8.86 -14.45 -6.02
C TRP A 164 -10.28 -13.90 -5.94
N LYS A 165 -10.85 -13.76 -4.74
CA LYS A 165 -12.08 -12.96 -4.59
C LYS A 165 -11.78 -11.49 -4.87
N ARG A 166 -12.73 -10.74 -5.41
CA ARG A 166 -12.51 -9.33 -5.80
C ARG A 166 -12.14 -8.42 -4.61
N ASP A 167 -12.63 -8.74 -3.42
CA ASP A 167 -12.56 -7.92 -2.22
C ASP A 167 -11.40 -8.28 -1.28
N VAL A 168 -10.51 -9.19 -1.68
CA VAL A 168 -9.34 -9.53 -0.85
C VAL A 168 -8.39 -8.33 -0.76
N PRO A 169 -7.78 -8.09 0.41
CA PRO A 169 -6.83 -7.00 0.57
C PRO A 169 -5.54 -7.20 -0.25
N GLN A 170 -5.25 -8.45 -0.65
CA GLN A 170 -4.01 -8.84 -1.31
C GLN A 170 -4.23 -10.04 -2.25
N LEU A 171 -3.65 -9.96 -3.44
CA LEU A 171 -3.57 -11.01 -4.46
C LEU A 171 -2.22 -11.71 -4.33
N ASP A 172 -2.23 -12.87 -3.68
CA ASP A 172 -1.03 -13.66 -3.42
C ASP A 172 -0.85 -14.81 -4.40
N ALA A 173 0.37 -15.00 -4.88
CA ALA A 173 0.80 -16.18 -5.61
C ALA A 173 2.19 -16.64 -5.16
N ILE A 174 2.39 -17.96 -5.14
CA ILE A 174 3.68 -18.60 -4.90
C ILE A 174 4.00 -19.44 -6.12
N LEU A 175 5.07 -19.08 -6.81
CA LEU A 175 5.56 -19.72 -8.02
C LEU A 175 6.69 -20.67 -7.65
N ASN A 176 6.45 -21.97 -7.77
CA ASN A 176 7.47 -22.98 -7.57
C ASN A 176 8.10 -23.38 -8.92
N ILE A 177 9.40 -23.15 -9.05
CA ILE A 177 10.16 -23.32 -10.28
C ILE A 177 11.04 -24.57 -10.16
N ARG A 178 10.79 -25.56 -11.01
CA ARG A 178 11.61 -26.78 -11.05
C ARG A 178 12.89 -26.57 -11.84
N LEU A 179 13.95 -26.25 -11.13
CA LEU A 179 15.29 -26.12 -11.71
C LEU A 179 16.04 -27.46 -11.73
N LYS A 180 16.70 -27.80 -12.85
CA LYS A 180 17.65 -28.93 -12.99
C LYS A 180 19.08 -28.40 -13.13
N ASN A 181 20.09 -29.14 -12.64
CA ASN A 181 21.52 -28.84 -12.81
C ASN A 181 21.93 -27.43 -12.34
N LYS A 182 21.77 -27.17 -11.04
CA LYS A 182 21.93 -25.86 -10.40
C LYS A 182 22.92 -25.92 -9.24
N LYS A 183 23.60 -24.81 -8.97
CA LYS A 183 24.52 -24.66 -7.86
C LYS A 183 24.05 -23.57 -6.90
N GLU A 184 24.19 -23.84 -5.61
CA GLU A 184 23.99 -22.84 -4.55
C GLU A 184 25.02 -21.73 -4.68
N ILE A 185 24.57 -20.48 -4.55
CA ILE A 185 25.44 -19.29 -4.63
C ILE A 185 25.67 -18.63 -3.27
N VAL A 186 25.10 -19.19 -2.19
CA VAL A 186 25.13 -18.58 -0.85
C VAL A 186 26.54 -18.26 -0.37
N GLY A 187 27.52 -19.12 -0.69
CA GLY A 187 28.92 -18.92 -0.31
C GLY A 187 29.59 -17.70 -0.95
N GLY A 188 28.98 -17.09 -1.97
CA GLY A 188 29.47 -15.87 -2.60
C GLY A 188 29.03 -14.58 -1.90
N PHE A 189 27.97 -14.62 -1.08
CA PHE A 189 27.47 -13.45 -0.38
C PHE A 189 28.08 -13.36 1.02
N THR A 190 28.57 -12.17 1.40
CA THR A 190 29.30 -11.96 2.67
C THR A 190 28.50 -11.23 3.73
N LYS A 191 27.37 -10.61 3.36
CA LYS A 191 26.50 -9.82 4.25
C LYS A 191 25.15 -9.55 3.57
N ASN A 192 24.17 -9.17 4.38
CA ASN A 192 22.92 -8.59 3.90
C ASN A 192 23.18 -7.22 3.25
N ILE A 193 22.41 -6.92 2.21
CA ILE A 193 22.55 -5.72 1.40
C ILE A 193 21.17 -5.09 1.24
N VAL A 194 21.11 -3.77 1.39
CA VAL A 194 19.90 -2.97 1.16
C VAL A 194 20.24 -1.88 0.16
N GLY A 195 19.35 -1.61 -0.79
CA GLY A 195 19.50 -0.53 -1.77
C GLY A 195 19.76 0.84 -1.14
N SER A 196 20.65 1.62 -1.77
CA SER A 196 21.26 2.81 -1.18
C SER A 196 20.35 4.05 -1.07
N GLU A 197 19.28 4.16 -1.88
CA GLU A 197 18.31 5.26 -1.71
C GLU A 197 17.56 5.20 -0.37
N PHE A 198 17.37 4.00 0.17
CA PHE A 198 16.75 3.76 1.48
C PHE A 198 17.75 3.78 2.64
N SER A 199 18.98 3.33 2.39
CA SER A 199 20.03 3.22 3.41
C SER A 199 20.46 4.57 4.01
N GLN A 200 20.41 5.66 3.24
CA GLN A 200 20.75 6.99 3.73
C GLN A 200 19.70 7.61 4.68
N ARG A 201 18.47 7.08 4.70
CA ARG A 201 17.41 7.52 5.63
C ARG A 201 17.27 6.62 6.87
N LYS A 202 18.02 5.51 6.92
CA LYS A 202 18.01 4.49 7.98
C LYS A 202 18.75 4.88 9.28
N SER A 203 19.10 6.16 9.49
CA SER A 203 19.81 6.58 10.71
C SER A 203 18.92 6.90 11.91
N ASN A 204 17.60 6.70 11.84
CA ASN A 204 16.75 6.72 13.05
C ASN A 204 15.61 5.68 13.00
N SER A 205 15.86 4.58 13.71
CA SER A 205 14.91 3.63 14.33
C SER A 205 14.25 2.52 13.48
N PHE A 206 14.58 1.29 13.92
CA PHE A 206 13.68 0.16 14.21
C PHE A 206 13.03 -0.63 13.08
N LEU A 207 13.76 -1.59 12.48
CA LEU A 207 13.14 -2.68 11.73
C LEU A 207 13.92 -4.00 11.84
N SER A 208 13.32 -4.95 12.54
CA SER A 208 13.52 -6.39 12.36
C SER A 208 12.13 -6.99 12.13
N GLN A 209 11.97 -7.76 11.05
CA GLN A 209 10.76 -8.48 10.61
C GLN A 209 9.71 -7.64 9.85
N GLY A 210 9.74 -7.67 8.50
CA GLY A 210 8.60 -7.48 7.58
C GLY A 210 7.76 -6.18 7.60
N GLN A 211 7.92 -5.30 8.59
CA GLN A 211 7.18 -4.05 8.80
C GLN A 211 7.68 -2.75 8.11
N PRO A 212 8.84 -2.67 7.42
CA PRO A 212 9.41 -1.38 7.00
C PRO A 212 8.50 -0.47 6.21
N LEU A 213 7.73 -1.05 5.29
CA LEU A 213 7.12 -0.30 4.20
C LEU A 213 5.70 0.12 4.47
N LEU A 214 4.95 -0.72 5.20
CA LEU A 214 3.71 -0.30 5.80
C LEU A 214 3.97 0.92 6.68
N ASP A 215 5.06 0.91 7.46
CA ASP A 215 5.46 2.06 8.24
C ASP A 215 5.74 3.28 7.35
N PHE A 216 6.46 3.16 6.22
CA PHE A 216 6.66 4.29 5.30
C PHE A 216 5.35 4.85 4.74
N PHE A 217 4.48 3.99 4.25
CA PHE A 217 3.18 4.40 3.75
C PHE A 217 2.36 5.08 4.85
N GLN A 218 2.33 4.49 6.06
CA GLN A 218 1.59 5.07 7.18
C GLN A 218 2.20 6.41 7.63
N ASN A 219 3.52 6.58 7.55
CA ASN A 219 4.17 7.84 7.87
C ASN A 219 3.74 8.96 6.93
N ASP A 220 3.79 8.68 5.63
CA ASP A 220 3.36 9.64 4.63
C ASP A 220 1.85 9.92 4.79
N ALA A 221 1.04 8.88 5.03
CA ALA A 221 -0.37 9.05 5.32
C ALA A 221 -0.60 9.95 6.55
N ASP A 222 0.13 9.74 7.65
CA ASP A 222 0.04 10.54 8.87
C ASP A 222 0.34 12.02 8.59
N ILE A 223 1.32 12.34 7.74
CA ILE A 223 1.60 13.72 7.30
C ILE A 223 0.36 14.34 6.66
N TYR A 224 -0.30 13.66 5.72
CA TYR A 224 -1.50 14.17 5.06
C TYR A 224 -2.68 14.27 6.02
N ARG A 225 -2.89 13.28 6.90
CA ARG A 225 -3.94 13.33 7.93
C ARG A 225 -3.78 14.54 8.85
N LEU A 226 -2.55 14.83 9.26
CA LEU A 226 -2.23 15.99 10.08
C LEU A 226 -2.36 17.29 9.27
N ARG A 227 -2.09 17.32 7.96
CA ARG A 227 -2.44 18.49 7.13
C ARG A 227 -3.95 18.68 7.04
N HIS A 228 -4.72 17.59 6.93
CA HIS A 228 -6.17 17.63 6.85
C HIS A 228 -6.83 18.06 8.17
N ILE A 229 -6.30 17.66 9.34
CA ILE A 229 -6.84 18.15 10.62
C ILE A 229 -6.71 19.67 10.75
N LYS A 230 -5.59 20.25 10.29
CA LYS A 230 -5.42 21.71 10.20
C LYS A 230 -6.44 22.31 9.23
N TYR A 231 -6.53 21.77 8.02
CA TYR A 231 -7.44 22.27 6.99
C TYR A 231 -8.91 22.33 7.47
N TYR A 232 -9.43 21.21 7.97
CA TYR A 232 -10.81 21.16 8.45
C TYR A 232 -11.01 21.97 9.73
N GLY A 233 -10.03 21.97 10.63
CA GLY A 233 -10.07 22.84 11.81
C GLY A 233 -10.20 24.31 11.45
N GLU A 234 -9.37 24.79 10.52
CA GLU A 234 -9.43 26.18 10.03
C GLU A 234 -10.80 26.51 9.43
N LEU A 235 -11.41 25.59 8.67
CA LEU A 235 -12.77 25.77 8.14
C LEU A 235 -13.84 25.83 9.23
N ILE A 236 -13.74 24.99 10.26
CA ILE A 236 -14.71 24.95 11.36
C ILE A 236 -14.65 26.25 12.17
N GLU A 237 -13.45 26.74 12.49
CA GLU A 237 -13.27 27.99 13.24
C GLU A 237 -13.66 29.23 12.41
N GLU A 238 -13.35 29.24 11.10
CA GLU A 238 -13.82 30.27 10.16
C GLU A 238 -15.36 30.30 10.10
N TYR A 239 -15.99 29.12 10.03
CA TYR A 239 -17.44 28.99 10.01
C TYR A 239 -18.07 29.56 11.29
N TYR A 240 -17.54 29.19 12.46
CA TYR A 240 -18.02 29.73 13.74
C TYR A 240 -17.88 31.26 13.80
N SER A 241 -16.75 31.80 13.36
CA SER A 241 -16.49 33.25 13.35
C SER A 241 -17.48 34.03 12.47
N LYS A 242 -17.97 33.40 11.39
CA LYS A 242 -18.89 34.04 10.43
C LYS A 242 -20.37 33.82 10.75
N VAL A 243 -20.72 32.62 11.20
CA VAL A 243 -22.12 32.18 11.40
C VAL A 243 -22.56 32.33 12.87
N GLY A 244 -21.61 32.34 13.81
CA GLY A 244 -21.88 32.48 15.25
C GLY A 244 -22.24 31.17 15.97
N LYS A 245 -22.15 30.03 15.27
CA LYS A 245 -22.36 28.68 15.81
C LYS A 245 -21.54 27.65 15.04
N TYR A 246 -21.28 26.48 15.61
CA TYR A 246 -20.58 25.39 14.91
C TYR A 246 -21.51 24.65 13.93
N PRO A 247 -20.96 23.95 12.92
CA PRO A 247 -21.77 23.12 12.03
C PRO A 247 -22.65 22.12 12.81
N PHE A 248 -23.96 22.12 12.52
CA PHE A 248 -24.99 21.31 13.20
C PHE A 248 -25.23 21.62 14.69
N GLU A 249 -24.67 22.69 15.24
CA GLU A 249 -25.00 23.14 16.60
C GLU A 249 -26.50 23.43 16.74
N GLY A 250 -27.14 22.74 17.70
CA GLY A 250 -28.56 22.84 18.00
C GLY A 250 -29.49 22.03 17.10
N ASP A 251 -28.98 21.21 16.17
CA ASP A 251 -29.82 20.43 15.24
C ASP A 251 -30.54 19.25 15.93
N GLU A 252 -29.93 18.64 16.95
CA GLU A 252 -30.41 17.41 17.62
C GLU A 252 -30.06 17.45 19.12
N ASP A 253 -30.89 16.81 19.97
CA ASP A 253 -30.63 16.67 21.42
C ASP A 253 -29.62 15.57 21.77
N VAL A 254 -29.07 14.89 20.75
CA VAL A 254 -28.06 13.83 20.88
C VAL A 254 -26.82 14.19 20.08
N PRO A 255 -25.64 13.62 20.40
CA PRO A 255 -24.43 13.88 19.63
C PRO A 255 -24.59 13.56 18.13
N ILE A 256 -24.10 14.45 17.28
CA ILE A 256 -24.10 14.29 15.82
C ILE A 256 -22.69 13.91 15.38
N TYR A 257 -22.59 12.87 14.54
CA TYR A 257 -21.35 12.40 13.92
C TYR A 257 -21.39 12.57 12.42
N SER A 258 -20.27 12.99 11.84
CA SER A 258 -20.01 12.95 10.41
C SER A 258 -18.64 12.34 10.16
N PHE A 259 -18.62 11.21 9.46
CA PHE A 259 -17.38 10.54 9.05
C PHE A 259 -16.92 11.10 7.71
N VAL A 260 -15.66 11.56 7.62
CA VAL A 260 -15.07 12.00 6.35
C VAL A 260 -14.63 10.77 5.57
N ALA A 261 -15.53 10.25 4.74
CA ALA A 261 -15.33 9.01 4.00
C ALA A 261 -15.91 9.11 2.58
N ASN A 262 -15.12 8.71 1.59
CA ASN A 262 -15.58 8.51 0.21
C ASN A 262 -16.34 7.17 0.08
N ASP A 263 -16.89 6.88 -1.10
CA ASP A 263 -17.73 5.68 -1.29
C ASP A 263 -16.99 4.36 -1.03
N MET A 264 -15.68 4.31 -1.26
CA MET A 264 -14.89 3.12 -0.93
C MET A 264 -14.63 2.97 0.57
N GLN A 265 -14.61 4.08 1.30
CA GLN A 265 -14.33 4.12 2.73
C GLN A 265 -15.59 3.93 3.59
N LYS A 266 -16.77 4.28 3.06
CA LYS A 266 -18.05 4.24 3.80
C LYS A 266 -18.30 2.90 4.51
N LYS A 267 -18.03 1.77 3.84
CA LYS A 267 -18.22 0.42 4.40
C LYS A 267 -17.46 0.18 5.71
N PHE A 268 -16.35 0.90 5.94
CA PHE A 268 -15.55 0.77 7.16
C PHE A 268 -15.98 1.71 8.29
N THR A 269 -16.99 2.54 8.05
CA THR A 269 -17.53 3.49 9.03
C THR A 269 -18.89 3.04 9.60
N GLU A 270 -19.37 1.85 9.23
CA GLU A 270 -20.71 1.36 9.60
C GLU A 270 -20.85 1.08 11.10
N LYS A 271 -19.76 0.69 11.77
CA LYS A 271 -19.73 0.55 13.23
C LYS A 271 -19.70 1.93 13.88
N GLY A 272 -20.89 2.46 14.16
CA GLY A 272 -21.09 3.70 14.90
C GLY A 272 -20.74 3.57 16.38
N ALA A 273 -20.90 4.68 17.10
CA ALA A 273 -20.69 4.70 18.55
C ALA A 273 -21.72 3.83 19.28
N PRO A 274 -21.37 3.17 20.40
CA PRO A 274 -22.27 2.28 21.15
C PRO A 274 -23.35 3.01 21.97
N TYR A 275 -23.47 4.34 21.83
CA TYR A 275 -24.45 5.18 22.53
C TYR A 275 -25.39 5.87 21.54
N PRO A 276 -26.57 6.37 21.97
CA PRO A 276 -27.47 7.12 21.11
C PRO A 276 -26.75 8.31 20.44
N HIS A 277 -26.83 8.37 19.12
CA HIS A 277 -26.24 9.43 18.31
C HIS A 277 -26.98 9.56 16.99
N LYS A 278 -26.87 10.74 16.36
CA LYS A 278 -27.29 10.95 14.98
C LYS A 278 -26.07 10.89 14.08
N ARG A 279 -26.23 10.30 12.90
CA ARG A 279 -25.21 10.28 11.86
C ARG A 279 -25.67 11.15 10.69
N TYR A 280 -24.86 12.14 10.34
CA TYR A 280 -25.02 12.92 9.13
C TYR A 280 -23.97 12.49 8.10
N GLU A 281 -24.37 12.53 6.83
CA GLU A 281 -23.50 12.26 5.70
C GLU A 281 -22.46 13.38 5.56
N PHE A 282 -21.25 13.01 5.14
CA PHE A 282 -20.17 13.99 4.90
C PHE A 282 -20.58 15.07 3.90
N LYS A 283 -21.38 14.71 2.88
CA LYS A 283 -21.95 15.66 1.92
C LYS A 283 -22.71 16.79 2.60
N ARG A 284 -23.47 16.50 3.66
CA ARG A 284 -24.22 17.50 4.42
C ARG A 284 -23.28 18.38 5.25
N PHE A 285 -22.20 17.82 5.78
CA PHE A 285 -21.19 18.59 6.51
C PHE A 285 -20.49 19.60 5.59
N ILE A 286 -20.09 19.16 4.39
CA ILE A 286 -19.52 20.04 3.38
C ILE A 286 -20.51 21.11 2.94
N SER A 287 -21.76 20.74 2.58
CA SER A 287 -22.75 21.74 2.15
C SER A 287 -23.03 22.78 3.24
N THR A 288 -23.08 22.36 4.52
CA THR A 288 -23.25 23.27 5.66
C THR A 288 -22.10 24.27 5.72
N LEU A 289 -20.85 23.79 5.66
CA LEU A 289 -19.68 24.68 5.66
C LEU A 289 -19.68 25.63 4.45
N GLU A 290 -20.02 25.14 3.25
CA GLU A 290 -20.07 25.96 2.03
C GLU A 290 -21.15 27.05 2.08
N GLU A 291 -22.34 26.72 2.61
CA GLU A 291 -23.43 27.69 2.82
C GLU A 291 -23.02 28.79 3.80
N GLY A 292 -22.42 28.44 4.94
CA GLY A 292 -21.96 29.43 5.91
C GLY A 292 -20.79 30.26 5.41
N LEU A 293 -19.80 29.63 4.77
CA LEU A 293 -18.60 30.31 4.28
C LEU A 293 -18.81 31.04 2.96
N GLY A 294 -19.83 30.69 2.19
CA GLY A 294 -20.15 31.31 0.90
C GLY A 294 -19.11 31.02 -0.18
N ARG A 295 -18.43 29.86 -0.10
CA ARG A 295 -17.39 29.45 -1.05
C ARG A 295 -17.35 27.94 -1.19
N GLU A 296 -16.86 27.48 -2.33
CA GLU A 296 -16.61 26.05 -2.56
C GLU A 296 -15.46 25.53 -1.66
N ILE A 297 -15.65 24.36 -1.06
CA ILE A 297 -14.69 23.69 -0.19
C ILE A 297 -14.07 22.48 -0.89
N LYS A 298 -12.75 22.34 -0.77
CA LYS A 298 -12.02 21.14 -1.22
C LYS A 298 -12.25 20.01 -0.24
N GLU A 299 -12.58 18.84 -0.76
CA GLU A 299 -12.83 17.66 0.07
C GLU A 299 -11.56 16.81 0.14
N TYR A 300 -11.00 16.70 1.33
CA TYR A 300 -9.87 15.82 1.60
C TYR A 300 -10.28 14.63 2.46
N TYR A 301 -9.87 13.44 2.03
CA TYR A 301 -10.21 12.17 2.66
C TYR A 301 -8.97 11.53 3.28
N ASP A 302 -9.16 10.49 4.09
CA ASP A 302 -8.04 9.67 4.52
C ASP A 302 -7.33 9.10 3.28
N PRO A 303 -6.00 9.22 3.15
CA PRO A 303 -5.27 8.61 2.05
C PRO A 303 -5.37 7.08 1.99
N GLN A 304 -5.82 6.43 3.07
CA GLN A 304 -6.09 5.00 3.08
C GLN A 304 -7.50 4.68 2.61
N LEU A 305 -7.61 3.85 1.58
CA LEU A 305 -8.90 3.33 1.12
C LEU A 305 -9.49 2.26 2.06
N SER A 306 -8.61 1.56 2.78
CA SER A 306 -8.96 0.54 3.77
C SER A 306 -8.08 0.70 5.01
N PRO A 307 -8.64 0.53 6.23
CA PRO A 307 -7.86 0.56 7.45
C PRO A 307 -6.90 -0.63 7.48
N VAL A 308 -5.71 -0.40 8.03
CA VAL A 308 -4.74 -1.47 8.35
C VAL A 308 -4.93 -1.92 9.79
N ASN A 309 -4.98 -0.97 10.71
CA ASN A 309 -5.44 -1.15 12.08
C ASN A 309 -6.73 -0.33 12.23
N THR A 310 -7.85 -0.97 12.55
CA THR A 310 -9.15 -0.29 12.68
C THR A 310 -9.22 0.67 13.86
N PRO A 311 -10.04 1.75 13.80
CA PRO A 311 -10.55 2.47 12.63
C PRO A 311 -9.67 3.67 12.22
N ASN A 312 -9.30 3.77 10.94
CA ASN A 312 -8.57 4.91 10.38
C ASN A 312 -9.49 5.81 9.54
N PHE A 313 -10.26 6.70 10.16
CA PHE A 313 -11.04 7.74 9.44
C PHE A 313 -11.12 9.04 10.22
N TYR A 314 -11.40 10.15 9.55
CA TYR A 314 -11.63 11.43 10.22
C TYR A 314 -13.07 11.50 10.71
N ILE A 315 -13.25 12.06 11.90
CA ILE A 315 -14.54 12.11 12.58
C ILE A 315 -14.78 13.53 13.05
N TYR A 316 -15.85 14.14 12.53
CA TYR A 316 -16.46 15.31 13.15
C TYR A 316 -17.55 14.86 14.12
N LYS A 317 -17.56 15.44 15.31
CA LYS A 317 -18.59 15.27 16.32
C LYS A 317 -18.99 16.63 16.87
N ILE A 318 -20.28 16.85 17.10
CA ILE A 318 -20.79 18.01 17.83
C ILE A 318 -21.87 17.55 18.80
N TYR A 319 -21.85 18.12 20.00
CA TYR A 319 -22.92 17.96 20.98
C TYR A 319 -23.05 19.26 21.76
N ASP A 320 -24.28 19.78 21.86
CA ASP A 320 -24.53 21.14 22.34
C ASP A 320 -23.66 22.13 21.55
N ASN A 321 -22.81 22.91 22.22
CA ASN A 321 -21.88 23.86 21.60
C ASN A 321 -20.42 23.37 21.54
N THR A 322 -20.17 22.08 21.80
CA THR A 322 -18.80 21.53 21.88
C THR A 322 -18.51 20.59 20.71
N TYR A 323 -17.63 21.01 19.80
CA TYR A 323 -17.20 20.20 18.68
C TYR A 323 -15.93 19.42 18.97
N TYR A 324 -15.75 18.30 18.27
CA TYR A 324 -14.51 17.55 18.17
C TYR A 324 -14.26 17.21 16.70
N PHE A 325 -13.02 17.36 16.25
CA PHE A 325 -12.59 16.84 14.96
C PHE A 325 -11.32 16.01 15.16
N ALA A 326 -11.40 14.72 14.84
CA ALA A 326 -10.33 13.77 15.11
C ALA A 326 -9.80 13.14 13.82
N VAL A 327 -8.48 12.92 13.78
CA VAL A 327 -7.82 12.05 12.80
C VAL A 327 -7.06 10.95 13.52
N HIS A 328 -7.01 9.78 12.90
CA HIS A 328 -6.33 8.61 13.43
C HIS A 328 -5.03 8.40 12.67
N ILE A 329 -3.94 8.24 13.40
CA ILE A 329 -2.58 8.18 12.87
C ILE A 329 -1.87 6.93 13.40
N SER A 330 -0.90 6.44 12.64
CA SER A 330 -0.19 5.19 12.94
C SER A 330 0.92 5.36 13.97
N LYS A 331 1.58 6.53 13.97
CA LYS A 331 2.76 6.80 14.79
C LYS A 331 2.41 7.56 16.05
N HIS A 332 3.19 7.28 17.08
CA HIS A 332 3.19 8.11 18.28
C HIS A 332 3.92 9.42 17.99
N TYR A 333 3.20 10.53 18.07
CA TYR A 333 3.78 11.85 18.23
C TYR A 333 3.52 12.36 19.65
N GLY A 334 4.37 13.25 20.16
CA GLY A 334 4.20 13.81 21.51
C GLY A 334 2.88 14.56 21.72
N PHE A 335 2.21 14.97 20.64
CA PHE A 335 0.88 15.60 20.63
C PHE A 335 -0.27 14.64 20.33
N ALA A 336 -0.02 13.32 20.25
CA ALA A 336 -1.04 12.33 19.95
C ALA A 336 -1.44 11.52 21.19
N THR A 337 -2.68 11.04 21.19
CA THR A 337 -3.20 10.12 22.21
C THR A 337 -3.02 8.69 21.73
N LYS A 338 -2.36 7.83 22.51
CA LYS A 338 -2.30 6.40 22.22
C LYS A 338 -3.65 5.76 22.52
N ILE A 339 -4.25 5.10 21.54
CA ILE A 339 -5.50 4.35 21.70
C ILE A 339 -5.20 2.84 21.77
N ALA A 340 -4.39 2.35 20.83
CA ALA A 340 -3.85 0.98 20.83
C ALA A 340 -2.45 0.96 20.19
N GLU A 341 -1.89 -0.23 20.01
CA GLU A 341 -0.65 -0.41 19.25
C GLU A 341 -0.88 -0.02 17.78
N HIS A 342 0.02 0.80 17.22
CA HIS A 342 -0.11 1.38 15.87
C HIS A 342 -1.42 2.15 15.62
N TYR A 343 -2.06 2.65 16.68
CA TYR A 343 -3.32 3.36 16.61
C TYR A 343 -3.35 4.52 17.60
N TYR A 344 -3.14 5.72 17.06
CA TYR A 344 -3.06 6.97 17.80
C TYR A 344 -4.10 7.95 17.26
N LYS A 345 -4.52 8.90 18.09
CA LYS A 345 -5.54 9.89 17.76
C LYS A 345 -5.01 11.29 18.00
N VAL A 346 -5.22 12.18 17.04
CA VAL A 346 -5.07 13.63 17.21
C VAL A 346 -6.45 14.26 17.06
N GLU A 347 -6.84 15.08 18.02
CA GLU A 347 -8.19 15.62 18.12
C GLU A 347 -8.12 17.11 18.47
N ILE A 348 -8.92 17.91 17.76
CA ILE A 348 -9.13 19.31 18.06
C ILE A 348 -10.55 19.55 18.57
N THR A 349 -10.72 20.56 19.41
CA THR A 349 -12.01 20.97 19.99
C THR A 349 -11.99 22.45 20.37
N ASN A 350 -13.15 23.08 20.45
CA ASN A 350 -13.31 24.41 21.03
C ASN A 350 -13.25 24.44 22.56
N ARG A 351 -13.31 23.27 23.22
CA ARG A 351 -13.30 23.16 24.68
C ARG A 351 -12.24 22.17 25.15
N PRO A 352 -10.94 22.51 25.01
CA PRO A 352 -9.87 21.61 25.42
C PRO A 352 -9.95 21.34 26.92
N VAL A 353 -9.83 20.07 27.31
CA VAL A 353 -9.82 19.63 28.71
C VAL A 353 -8.45 19.04 29.03
N GLU A 354 -7.83 19.56 30.08
CA GLU A 354 -6.55 19.05 30.57
C GLU A 354 -6.67 17.54 30.87
N GLY A 355 -5.73 16.76 30.32
CA GLY A 355 -5.71 15.29 30.46
C GLY A 355 -6.49 14.51 29.38
N GLN A 356 -7.39 15.14 28.61
CA GLN A 356 -8.08 14.46 27.49
C GLN A 356 -7.32 14.51 26.16
N ARG A 357 -6.15 15.18 26.12
CA ARG A 357 -5.27 15.33 24.93
C ARG A 357 -6.03 15.73 23.64
N ALA A 358 -7.11 16.48 23.81
CA ALA A 358 -7.78 17.21 22.75
C ALA A 358 -7.32 18.67 22.82
N PHE A 359 -6.90 19.22 21.70
CA PHE A 359 -6.24 20.53 21.62
C PHE A 359 -7.21 21.59 21.11
N GLY A 360 -6.98 22.85 21.49
CA GLY A 360 -7.48 23.95 20.65
C GLY A 360 -6.79 23.92 19.28
N LEU A 361 -7.46 24.32 18.20
CA LEU A 361 -6.82 24.35 16.87
C LEU A 361 -5.50 25.14 16.88
N TYR A 362 -5.54 26.36 17.40
CA TYR A 362 -4.37 27.24 17.43
C TYR A 362 -3.26 26.72 18.35
N GLU A 363 -3.61 25.98 19.39
CA GLU A 363 -2.66 25.29 20.27
C GLU A 363 -1.95 24.16 19.51
N LEU A 364 -2.70 23.31 18.81
CA LEU A 364 -2.13 22.21 18.00
C LEU A 364 -1.22 22.74 16.91
N ILE A 365 -1.66 23.72 16.12
CA ILE A 365 -0.84 24.23 15.01
C ILE A 365 0.34 25.07 15.50
N SER A 366 0.34 25.58 16.73
CA SER A 366 1.51 26.26 17.31
C SER A 366 2.52 25.27 17.91
N ASN A 367 2.16 23.99 18.04
CA ASN A 367 3.05 22.96 18.56
C ASN A 367 4.21 22.69 17.60
N LYS A 368 5.46 22.82 18.09
CA LYS A 368 6.67 22.64 17.28
C LYS A 368 6.76 21.25 16.65
N ASN A 369 6.50 20.20 17.43
CA ASN A 369 6.56 18.82 16.93
C ASN A 369 5.49 18.58 15.85
N TYR A 370 4.31 19.19 16.00
CA TYR A 370 3.27 19.11 14.97
C TYR A 370 3.72 19.82 13.69
N GLN A 371 4.28 21.02 13.80
CA GLN A 371 4.81 21.78 12.66
C GLN A 371 5.93 21.03 11.94
N GLU A 372 6.84 20.38 12.66
CA GLU A 372 7.90 19.56 12.07
C GLU A 372 7.33 18.44 11.18
N VAL A 373 6.27 17.78 11.64
CA VAL A 373 5.64 16.68 10.90
C VAL A 373 4.90 17.18 9.67
N ILE A 374 4.01 18.18 9.81
CA ILE A 374 3.21 18.64 8.67
C ILE A 374 4.04 19.32 7.58
N ASN A 375 5.21 19.89 7.93
CA ASN A 375 6.14 20.51 6.98
C ASN A 375 7.15 19.52 6.40
N SER A 376 7.17 18.27 6.87
CA SER A 376 8.02 17.24 6.28
C SER A 376 7.55 16.86 4.87
N LYS A 377 8.51 16.46 4.02
CA LYS A 377 8.23 16.04 2.65
C LYS A 377 7.89 14.55 2.64
N PRO A 378 6.69 14.14 2.18
CA PRO A 378 6.35 12.74 2.00
C PRO A 378 7.34 12.08 1.03
N VAL A 379 7.65 10.80 1.26
CA VAL A 379 8.53 10.01 0.38
C VAL A 379 7.91 9.89 -1.01
N LYS A 380 6.60 9.59 -1.08
CA LYS A 380 5.86 9.40 -2.33
C LYS A 380 4.79 10.48 -2.51
N GLN A 381 5.20 11.74 -2.46
CA GLN A 381 4.30 12.89 -2.57
C GLN A 381 3.32 12.80 -3.77
N GLY A 382 3.81 12.44 -4.97
CA GLY A 382 2.97 12.30 -6.18
C GLY A 382 1.82 11.31 -6.01
N PHE A 383 2.11 10.11 -5.48
CA PHE A 383 1.09 9.11 -5.18
C PHE A 383 -0.04 9.64 -4.27
N PHE A 384 0.30 10.35 -3.20
CA PHE A 384 -0.70 10.89 -2.27
C PHE A 384 -1.47 12.07 -2.86
N GLU A 385 -0.82 12.90 -3.68
CA GLU A 385 -1.46 14.00 -4.41
C GLU A 385 -2.44 13.48 -5.47
N ASP A 386 -2.05 12.49 -6.26
CA ASP A 386 -2.92 11.85 -7.24
C ASP A 386 -4.14 11.20 -6.57
N ARG A 387 -3.92 10.54 -5.44
CA ARG A 387 -5.00 9.96 -4.65
C ARG A 387 -5.93 11.02 -4.07
N ALA A 388 -5.39 12.12 -3.55
CA ALA A 388 -6.21 13.23 -3.08
C ALA A 388 -7.04 13.84 -4.22
N ASN A 389 -6.44 14.00 -5.40
CA ASN A 389 -7.10 14.53 -6.59
C ASN A 389 -8.23 13.62 -7.09
N GLN A 390 -8.09 12.29 -6.95
CA GLN A 390 -9.13 11.33 -7.34
C GLN A 390 -10.46 11.53 -6.61
N PHE A 391 -10.42 12.00 -5.36
CA PHE A 391 -11.62 12.23 -4.54
C PHE A 391 -11.88 13.71 -4.27
N LEU A 392 -11.15 14.60 -4.94
CA LEU A 392 -11.31 16.03 -4.75
C LEU A 392 -12.72 16.42 -5.22
N TYR A 393 -13.54 16.91 -4.30
CA TYR A 393 -14.96 17.23 -4.54
C TYR A 393 -15.88 16.01 -4.79
N HIS A 394 -15.51 14.83 -4.27
CA HIS A 394 -16.25 13.57 -4.45
C HIS A 394 -17.75 13.69 -4.17
N THR A 395 -18.18 14.39 -3.10
CA THR A 395 -19.62 14.51 -2.78
C THR A 395 -20.43 15.36 -3.76
N LYS A 396 -19.75 16.07 -4.66
CA LYS A 396 -20.31 16.96 -5.68
C LYS A 396 -20.36 16.33 -7.07
N GLY A 397 -19.79 15.14 -7.25
CA GLY A 397 -19.79 14.42 -8.53
C GLY A 397 -18.96 15.09 -9.62
N LYS A 398 -17.87 15.76 -9.24
CA LYS A 398 -16.91 16.40 -10.15
C LYS A 398 -15.73 15.49 -10.45
#